data_AF-A0A8T5MUD9-F1
#
_entry.id   AF-A0A8T5MUD9-F1
#
_cell.length_a   1.000
_cell.length_b   1.000
_cell.length_c   1.000
_cell.angle_alpha   90.00
_cell.angle_beta   90.00
_cell.angle_gamma   90.00
#
_symmetry.space_group_name_H-M   'P 1'
#
loop_
_entity.id
_entity.type
_entity.pdbx_description
1 polymer ?
#
loop_
_entity_poly.entity_id
_entity_poly.type
_entity_poly.pdbx_seq_one_letter_code
_entity_poly.pdbx_strand_id
1 'polypeptide(L)'
;MKRDDKKQWIAIFILLMFGGSTIAIAISSVMPSNAEDKLIFDEPLSPLDEATFFKQNMVVVRVYYDEPSETINTLASLINTLNSKMMLERINLNQYPEIYDSIKDNFDTIENPMILIRGSTEIYLNGEQDEADLLEKICSVYFQEIDECY
;
A
#
# COMPACT_ATOMS: atom_id res chain seq x y z
N MET A 1 14.58 21.24 52.64
CA MET A 1 14.48 20.15 51.64
C MET A 1 15.61 20.39 50.64
N LYS A 2 16.61 19.50 50.62
CA LYS A 2 17.95 19.76 50.06
C LYS A 2 17.91 19.79 48.53
N ARG A 3 18.72 20.66 47.93
CA ARG A 3 18.78 20.94 46.48
C ARG A 3 19.22 19.74 45.64
N ASP A 4 19.73 18.70 46.29
CA ASP A 4 20.28 17.50 45.65
C ASP A 4 19.20 16.47 45.29
N ASP A 5 18.09 16.42 46.03
CA ASP A 5 17.00 15.45 45.79
C ASP A 5 16.28 15.73 44.45
N LYS A 6 16.23 17.00 44.01
CA LYS A 6 15.58 17.38 42.74
C LYS A 6 16.36 16.96 41.50
N LYS A 7 17.70 16.85 41.58
CA LYS A 7 18.52 16.47 40.42
C LYS A 7 18.50 14.96 40.18
N GLN A 8 18.35 14.18 41.24
CA GLN A 8 18.29 12.72 41.17
C GLN A 8 17.00 12.22 40.50
N TRP A 9 15.87 12.92 40.72
CA TRP A 9 14.60 12.64 40.04
C TRP A 9 14.61 12.97 38.54
N ILE A 10 15.30 14.04 38.13
CA ILE A 10 15.38 14.41 36.70
C ILE A 10 16.25 13.41 35.91
N ALA A 11 17.32 12.90 36.51
CA ALA A 11 18.16 11.88 35.88
C ALA A 11 17.41 10.55 35.68
N ILE A 12 16.54 10.16 36.62
CA ILE A 12 15.69 8.97 36.49
C ILE A 12 14.64 9.14 35.38
N PHE A 13 14.09 10.35 35.21
CA PHE A 13 13.12 10.63 34.14
C PHE A 13 13.74 10.61 32.73
N ILE A 14 14.99 11.07 32.58
CA ILE A 14 15.68 11.05 31.28
C ILE A 14 16.12 9.63 30.90
N LEU A 15 16.47 8.79 31.89
CA LEU A 15 16.87 7.39 31.65
C LEU A 15 15.67 6.49 31.31
N LEU A 16 14.45 6.85 31.73
CA LEU A 16 13.19 6.21 31.32
C LEU A 16 12.68 6.66 29.94
N MET A 17 13.10 7.82 29.42
CA MET A 17 12.78 8.23 28.05
C MET A 17 13.70 7.61 26.99
N PHE A 18 14.88 7.10 27.37
CA PHE A 18 15.85 6.47 26.46
C PHE A 18 16.15 5.01 26.79
N GLY A 19 15.39 4.41 27.72
CA GLY A 19 15.56 3.04 28.17
C GLY A 19 14.49 2.11 27.60
N GLY A 20 14.79 1.50 26.46
CA GLY A 20 14.31 0.14 26.18
C GLY A 20 12.95 0.02 25.49
N SER A 21 12.89 0.46 24.24
CA SER A 21 12.09 -0.24 23.22
C SER A 21 12.88 -0.32 21.92
N THR A 22 14.07 -0.93 21.95
CA THR A 22 14.46 -1.73 20.79
C THR A 22 13.57 -2.95 20.82
N ILE A 23 12.32 -2.78 20.36
CA ILE A 23 11.57 -3.93 19.89
C ILE A 23 12.35 -4.35 18.65
N ALA A 24 13.27 -5.31 18.84
CA ALA A 24 13.68 -6.16 17.75
C ALA A 24 12.41 -6.93 17.38
N ILE A 25 11.57 -6.29 16.56
CA ILE A 25 10.58 -7.01 15.80
C ILE A 25 11.46 -7.87 14.90
N ALA A 26 11.57 -9.14 15.25
CA ALA A 26 11.93 -10.15 14.28
C ALA A 26 10.82 -10.06 13.24
N ILE A 27 11.03 -9.20 12.24
CA ILE A 27 10.22 -9.19 11.05
C ILE A 27 10.56 -10.55 10.44
N SER A 28 9.73 -11.55 10.73
CA SER A 28 9.50 -12.61 9.78
C SER A 28 8.90 -11.89 8.59
N SER A 29 9.78 -11.28 7.79
CA SER A 29 9.45 -10.73 6.51
C SER A 29 8.84 -11.92 5.81
N VAL A 30 7.53 -11.89 5.62
CA VAL A 30 6.89 -12.57 4.51
C VAL A 30 7.36 -11.81 3.26
N MET A 31 8.69 -11.80 3.06
CA MET A 31 9.29 -11.63 1.77
C MET A 31 9.00 -12.96 1.11
N PRO A 32 8.20 -12.98 0.05
CA PRO A 32 7.98 -14.20 -0.69
C PRO A 32 9.36 -14.72 -1.11
N SER A 33 9.72 -15.91 -0.64
CA SER A 33 11.05 -16.50 -0.86
C SER A 33 11.17 -17.14 -2.24
N ASN A 34 10.19 -16.93 -3.12
CA ASN A 34 10.24 -17.27 -4.53
C ASN A 34 10.13 -16.00 -5.35
N ALA A 35 11.07 -15.81 -6.28
CA ALA A 35 11.14 -14.69 -7.22
C ALA A 35 9.97 -14.60 -8.23
N GLU A 36 8.89 -15.36 -8.01
CA GLU A 36 7.68 -15.41 -8.84
C GLU A 36 6.38 -15.33 -8.02
N ASP A 37 6.47 -15.20 -6.69
CA ASP A 37 5.30 -14.95 -5.86
C ASP A 37 4.83 -13.51 -6.12
N LYS A 38 3.92 -13.44 -7.09
CA LYS A 38 3.34 -12.25 -7.68
C LYS A 38 2.95 -11.26 -6.60
N LEU A 39 3.28 -9.98 -6.82
CA LEU A 39 2.82 -8.82 -6.06
C LEU A 39 1.31 -8.59 -6.27
N ILE A 40 0.53 -9.66 -6.26
CA ILE A 40 -0.92 -9.72 -6.41
C ILE A 40 -1.47 -10.35 -5.14
N PHE A 41 -2.31 -9.61 -4.43
CA PHE A 41 -2.90 -10.01 -3.17
C PHE A 41 -4.42 -10.06 -3.34
N ASP A 42 -5.07 -11.15 -2.93
CA ASP A 42 -6.53 -11.31 -2.97
C ASP A 42 -7.20 -10.94 -1.63
N GLU A 43 -6.40 -10.46 -0.68
CA GLU A 43 -6.82 -10.06 0.65
C GLU A 43 -6.31 -8.64 0.92
N PRO A 44 -7.06 -7.82 1.69
CA PRO A 44 -6.61 -6.49 2.07
C PRO A 44 -5.28 -6.55 2.82
N LEU A 45 -4.31 -5.74 2.41
CA LEU A 45 -3.03 -5.70 3.10
C LEU A 45 -3.14 -5.02 4.47
N SER A 46 -2.23 -5.40 5.36
CA SER A 46 -2.04 -4.64 6.58
C SER A 46 -1.39 -3.28 6.25
N PRO A 47 -1.68 -2.23 7.05
CA PRO A 47 -1.01 -0.93 6.88
C PRO A 47 0.52 -1.00 6.97
N LEU A 48 1.06 -2.02 7.65
CA LEU A 48 2.50 -2.24 7.78
C LEU A 48 3.13 -2.75 6.48
N ASP A 49 2.44 -3.66 5.78
CA ASP A 49 2.91 -4.21 4.51
C ASP A 49 2.90 -3.12 3.44
N GLU A 50 1.81 -2.35 3.37
CA GLU A 50 1.69 -1.18 2.49
C GLU A 50 2.83 -0.17 2.71
N ALA A 51 3.13 0.17 3.96
CA ALA A 51 4.23 1.07 4.28
C ALA A 51 5.60 0.51 3.86
N THR A 52 5.76 -0.81 3.80
CA THR A 52 6.98 -1.45 3.33
C THR A 52 7.13 -1.29 1.82
N PHE A 53 6.05 -1.42 1.05
CA PHE A 53 6.06 -1.20 -0.39
C PHE A 53 6.39 0.25 -0.78
N PHE A 54 5.84 1.24 -0.07
CA PHE A 54 6.19 2.65 -0.34
C PHE A 54 7.67 2.95 -0.08
N LYS A 55 8.28 2.33 0.93
CA LYS A 55 9.74 2.47 1.18
C LYS A 55 10.59 1.91 0.04
N GLN A 56 10.04 1.00 -0.76
CA GLN A 56 10.69 0.41 -1.93
C GLN A 56 10.38 1.18 -3.22
N ASN A 57 9.77 2.37 -3.13
CA ASN A 57 9.29 3.17 -4.27
C ASN A 57 8.29 2.40 -5.14
N MET A 58 7.45 1.57 -4.53
CA MET A 58 6.40 0.84 -5.24
C MET A 58 5.08 1.58 -5.20
N VAL A 59 4.30 1.44 -6.28
CA VAL A 59 2.91 1.91 -6.34
C VAL A 59 1.97 0.80 -5.89
N VAL A 60 1.00 1.17 -5.07
CA VAL A 60 -0.04 0.28 -4.56
C VAL A 60 -1.31 0.51 -5.37
N VAL A 61 -1.71 -0.49 -6.16
CA VAL A 61 -2.97 -0.46 -6.89
C VAL A 61 -3.96 -1.38 -6.21
N ARG A 62 -5.13 -0.86 -5.85
CA ARG A 62 -6.25 -1.64 -5.30
C ARG A 62 -7.38 -1.61 -6.29
N VAL A 63 -7.87 -2.78 -6.67
CA VAL A 63 -9.06 -2.94 -7.50
C VAL A 63 -10.16 -3.61 -6.67
N TYR A 64 -11.28 -2.92 -6.55
CA TYR A 64 -12.47 -3.38 -5.84
C TYR A 64 -13.51 -3.79 -6.88
N TYR A 65 -14.01 -5.02 -6.77
CA TYR A 65 -14.90 -5.58 -7.78
C TYR A 65 -15.90 -6.56 -7.17
N ASP A 66 -17.08 -6.67 -7.76
CA ASP A 66 -18.10 -7.67 -7.43
C ASP A 66 -18.38 -8.62 -8.62
N GLU A 67 -18.01 -8.24 -9.83
CA GLU A 67 -18.08 -9.05 -11.04
C GLU A 67 -16.72 -9.12 -11.77
N PRO A 68 -16.48 -10.14 -12.63
CA PRO A 68 -15.27 -10.22 -13.43
C PRO A 68 -15.06 -8.95 -14.27
N SER A 69 -13.82 -8.46 -14.32
CA SER A 69 -13.45 -7.25 -15.06
C SER A 69 -12.18 -7.49 -15.89
N GLU A 70 -12.14 -6.92 -17.09
CA GLU A 70 -10.97 -6.99 -17.98
C GLU A 70 -9.80 -6.18 -17.38
N THR A 71 -10.12 -5.05 -16.76
CA THR A 71 -9.15 -4.19 -16.04
C THR A 71 -8.33 -4.95 -15.01
N ILE A 72 -8.91 -5.94 -14.30
CA ILE A 72 -8.16 -6.75 -13.33
C ILE A 72 -7.05 -7.55 -14.03
N ASN A 73 -7.31 -8.07 -15.24
CA ASN A 73 -6.32 -8.79 -16.03
C ASN A 73 -5.25 -7.84 -16.57
N THR A 74 -5.64 -6.65 -17.01
CA THR A 74 -4.73 -5.58 -17.44
C THR A 74 -3.81 -5.12 -16.32
N LEU A 75 -4.33 -4.92 -15.11
CA LEU A 75 -3.51 -4.60 -13.94
C LEU A 75 -2.53 -5.72 -13.59
N ALA A 76 -2.95 -6.98 -13.74
CA ALA A 76 -2.08 -8.12 -13.51
C ALA A 76 -0.96 -8.24 -14.57
N SER A 77 -1.19 -7.82 -15.83
CA SER A 77 -0.15 -7.80 -16.86
C SER A 77 0.87 -6.68 -16.60
N LEU A 78 0.39 -5.50 -16.18
CA LEU A 78 1.21 -4.32 -15.89
C LEU A 78 2.27 -4.54 -14.80
N ILE A 79 2.04 -5.47 -13.86
CA ILE A 79 3.05 -5.84 -12.84
C ILE A 79 4.35 -6.32 -13.50
N ASN A 80 4.24 -7.07 -14.59
CA ASN A 80 5.41 -7.56 -15.33
C ASN A 80 6.05 -6.42 -16.12
N THR A 81 5.25 -5.56 -16.75
CA THR A 81 5.72 -4.38 -17.49
C THR A 81 6.54 -3.45 -16.58
N LEU A 82 6.05 -3.22 -15.36
CA LEU A 82 6.70 -2.37 -14.37
C LEU A 82 7.74 -3.12 -13.53
N ASN A 83 8.15 -4.33 -13.96
CA ASN A 83 9.21 -5.12 -13.32
C ASN A 83 9.07 -5.19 -11.80
N SER A 84 7.87 -5.51 -11.31
CA SER A 84 7.58 -5.61 -9.87
C SER A 84 7.70 -4.30 -9.07
N LYS A 85 7.67 -3.14 -9.73
CA LYS A 85 7.60 -1.80 -9.09
C LYS A 85 6.16 -1.35 -8.77
N MET A 86 5.19 -2.20 -9.05
CA MET A 86 3.81 -2.04 -8.58
C MET A 86 3.35 -3.31 -7.88
N MET A 87 2.41 -3.16 -6.96
CA MET A 87 1.62 -4.25 -6.41
C MET A 87 0.13 -4.04 -6.70
N LEU A 88 -0.61 -5.14 -6.70
CA LEU A 88 -2.04 -5.19 -6.97
C LEU A 88 -2.78 -5.89 -5.82
N GLU A 89 -3.68 -5.20 -5.15
CA GLU A 89 -4.70 -5.81 -4.31
C GLU A 89 -5.99 -6.00 -5.12
N ARG A 90 -6.50 -7.22 -5.17
CA ARG A 90 -7.77 -7.58 -5.80
C ARG A 90 -8.78 -7.88 -4.71
N ILE A 91 -9.67 -6.93 -4.46
CA ILE A 91 -10.63 -7.01 -3.38
C ILE A 91 -12.01 -7.33 -3.95
N ASN A 92 -12.41 -8.59 -3.82
CA ASN A 92 -13.76 -8.99 -4.18
C ASN A 92 -14.76 -8.51 -3.10
N LEU A 93 -15.60 -7.55 -3.45
CA LEU A 93 -16.57 -6.94 -2.55
C LEU A 93 -17.66 -7.91 -2.09
N ASN A 94 -17.91 -9.01 -2.81
CA ASN A 94 -18.79 -10.07 -2.32
C ASN A 94 -18.16 -10.87 -1.16
N GLN A 95 -16.82 -10.92 -1.10
CA GLN A 95 -16.08 -11.58 -0.01
C GLN A 95 -15.84 -10.63 1.16
N TYR A 96 -15.72 -9.32 0.89
CA TYR A 96 -15.46 -8.27 1.87
C TYR A 96 -16.48 -7.12 1.76
N PRO A 97 -17.77 -7.36 2.03
CA PRO A 97 -18.83 -6.37 1.82
C PRO A 97 -18.68 -5.12 2.70
N GLU A 98 -18.06 -5.23 3.86
CA GLU A 98 -17.78 -4.11 4.76
C GLU A 98 -16.80 -3.08 4.15
N ILE A 99 -15.96 -3.50 3.21
CA ILE A 99 -15.01 -2.60 2.55
C ILE A 99 -15.74 -1.60 1.67
N TYR A 100 -16.84 -2.01 1.01
CA TYR A 100 -17.61 -1.13 0.13
C TYR A 100 -18.04 0.16 0.83
N ASP A 101 -18.63 0.03 2.02
CA ASP A 101 -19.10 1.19 2.80
C ASP A 101 -17.95 2.10 3.26
N SER A 102 -16.74 1.55 3.41
CA SER A 102 -15.56 2.31 3.83
C SER A 102 -14.89 3.12 2.71
N ILE A 103 -15.14 2.76 1.44
CA ILE A 103 -14.43 3.35 0.30
C ILE A 103 -15.32 4.14 -0.65
N LYS A 104 -16.62 3.83 -0.73
CA LYS A 104 -17.52 4.37 -1.77
C LYS A 104 -17.54 5.90 -1.83
N ASP A 105 -17.41 6.57 -0.67
CA ASP A 105 -17.48 8.02 -0.58
C ASP A 105 -16.20 8.71 -1.15
N ASN A 106 -15.15 7.95 -1.44
CA ASN A 106 -13.94 8.46 -2.10
C ASN A 106 -14.05 8.47 -3.62
N PHE A 107 -15.07 7.83 -4.19
CA PHE A 107 -15.28 7.74 -5.63
C PHE A 107 -16.42 8.65 -6.07
N ASP A 108 -16.19 9.46 -7.10
CA ASP A 108 -17.19 10.38 -7.65
C ASP A 108 -18.41 9.63 -8.26
N THR A 109 -18.15 8.45 -8.82
CA THR A 109 -19.14 7.53 -9.38
C THR A 109 -18.86 6.13 -8.86
N ILE A 110 -19.88 5.28 -8.78
CA ILE A 110 -19.71 3.87 -8.39
C ILE A 110 -19.95 3.02 -9.63
N GLU A 111 -18.87 2.59 -10.25
CA GLU A 111 -18.89 1.67 -11.40
C GLU A 111 -17.90 0.53 -11.14
N ASN A 112 -18.28 -0.68 -11.54
CA ASN A 112 -17.40 -1.84 -11.40
C ASN A 112 -16.39 -1.88 -12.59
N PRO A 113 -15.08 -2.05 -12.32
CA PRO A 113 -14.42 -2.01 -11.02
C PRO A 113 -14.13 -0.59 -10.53
N MET A 114 -14.00 -0.43 -9.20
CA MET A 114 -13.45 0.78 -8.59
C MET A 114 -11.95 0.60 -8.34
N ILE A 115 -11.12 1.58 -8.65
CA ILE A 115 -9.66 1.44 -8.61
C ILE A 115 -9.04 2.59 -7.83
N LEU A 116 -8.22 2.26 -6.84
CA LEU A 116 -7.36 3.20 -6.11
C LEU A 116 -5.90 2.96 -6.50
N ILE A 117 -5.25 3.95 -7.07
CA ILE A 117 -3.82 3.96 -7.35
C ILE A 117 -3.16 4.89 -6.35
N ARG A 118 -2.24 4.35 -5.54
CA ARG A 118 -1.62 5.07 -4.44
C ARG A 118 -0.10 5.01 -4.51
N GLY A 119 0.51 6.18 -4.44
CA GLY A 119 1.95 6.37 -4.31
C GLY A 119 2.22 7.70 -3.61
N SER A 120 2.92 8.61 -4.28
CA SER A 120 3.13 10.00 -3.82
C SER A 120 1.85 10.80 -3.73
N THR A 121 0.86 10.43 -4.55
CA THR A 121 -0.52 10.91 -4.51
C THR A 121 -1.49 9.73 -4.63
N GLU A 122 -2.78 10.01 -4.47
CA GLU A 122 -3.86 9.04 -4.64
C GLU A 122 -4.70 9.42 -5.87
N ILE A 123 -5.03 8.44 -6.69
CA ILE A 123 -5.93 8.56 -7.84
C ILE A 123 -7.03 7.52 -7.69
N TYR A 124 -8.27 7.98 -7.86
CA TYR A 124 -9.47 7.16 -7.81
C TYR A 124 -10.06 7.09 -9.22
N LEU A 125 -10.25 5.88 -9.74
CA LEU A 125 -10.83 5.60 -11.05
C LEU A 125 -12.03 4.68 -10.91
N ASN A 126 -12.93 4.72 -11.89
CA ASN A 126 -14.16 3.93 -11.90
C ASN A 126 -14.37 3.31 -13.28
N GLY A 127 -14.90 2.09 -13.28
CA GLY A 127 -15.23 1.36 -14.49
C GLY A 127 -14.00 0.79 -15.21
N GLU A 128 -14.24 0.23 -16.38
CA GLU A 128 -13.18 -0.38 -17.20
C GLU A 128 -12.17 0.67 -17.66
N GLN A 129 -10.88 0.33 -17.54
CA GLN A 129 -9.76 1.17 -17.94
C GLN A 129 -8.92 0.41 -18.97
N ASP A 130 -8.42 1.13 -19.97
CA ASP A 130 -7.44 0.56 -20.89
C ASP A 130 -6.02 0.57 -20.28
N GLU A 131 -5.14 -0.22 -20.88
CA GLU A 131 -3.77 -0.40 -20.40
C GLU A 131 -2.94 0.89 -20.44
N ALA A 132 -3.13 1.73 -21.46
CA ALA A 132 -2.34 2.94 -21.63
C ALA A 132 -2.71 3.99 -20.58
N ASP A 133 -4.01 4.17 -20.32
CA ASP A 133 -4.52 5.06 -19.29
C ASP A 133 -4.05 4.61 -17.90
N LEU A 134 -4.16 3.32 -17.59
CA LEU A 134 -3.67 2.76 -16.32
C LEU A 134 -2.18 2.98 -16.14
N LEU A 135 -1.37 2.70 -17.16
CA LEU A 135 0.08 2.88 -17.12
C LEU A 135 0.43 4.35 -16.88
N GLU A 136 -0.22 5.28 -17.59
CA GLU A 136 -0.01 6.73 -17.39
C GLU A 136 -0.29 7.13 -15.93
N LYS A 137 -1.45 6.72 -15.38
CA LYS A 137 -1.82 7.07 -14.00
C LYS A 137 -0.88 6.45 -12.98
N ILE A 138 -0.50 5.18 -13.13
CA ILE A 138 0.48 4.51 -12.25
C ILE A 138 1.82 5.24 -12.29
N CYS A 139 2.32 5.56 -13.49
CA CYS A 139 3.58 6.28 -13.67
C CYS A 139 3.56 7.67 -13.02
N SER A 140 2.41 8.36 -13.05
CA SER A 140 2.27 9.71 -12.49
C SER A 140 2.35 9.79 -10.96
N VAL A 141 2.21 8.66 -10.25
CA VAL A 141 2.15 8.64 -8.78
C VAL A 141 3.40 8.05 -8.12
N TYR A 142 4.45 7.69 -8.84
CA TYR A 142 5.69 7.26 -8.18
C TYR A 142 6.30 8.39 -7.34
N PHE A 143 6.98 8.04 -6.25
CA PHE A 143 7.73 9.02 -5.43
C PHE A 143 9.01 9.46 -6.11
N GLN A 144 9.59 8.59 -6.95
CA GLN A 144 10.76 8.83 -7.77
C GLN A 144 10.54 8.20 -9.13
N GLU A 145 11.00 8.87 -10.19
CA GLU A 145 10.93 8.37 -11.57
C GLU A 145 11.53 6.96 -11.68
N ILE A 146 10.91 6.13 -12.52
CA ILE A 146 11.36 4.78 -12.83
C ILE A 146 11.50 4.63 -14.35
N ASP A 147 12.49 3.85 -14.80
CA ASP A 147 12.83 3.71 -16.22
C ASP A 147 11.67 3.16 -17.06
N GLU A 148 10.81 2.30 -16.48
CA GLU A 148 9.70 1.66 -17.17
C GLU A 148 8.57 2.63 -17.58
N CYS A 149 8.63 3.87 -17.11
CA CYS A 149 7.69 4.93 -17.45
C CYS A 149 8.15 5.84 -18.62
N TYR A 150 9.31 5.55 -19.26
CA TYR A 150 9.92 6.39 -20.30
C TYR A 150 10.39 5.63 -21.55
#